data_AF-A0A833D061-F1
#
_entry.id   AF-A0A833D061-F1
#
_cell.length_a   1.000
_cell.length_b   1.000
_cell.length_c   1.000
_cell.angle_alpha   90.00
_cell.angle_beta   90.00
_cell.angle_gamma   90.00
#
_symmetry.space_group_name_H-M   'P 1'
#
loop_
_entity.id
_entity.type
_entity.pdbx_description
1 polymer ?
#
loop_
_entity_poly.entity_id
_entity_poly.type
_entity_poly.pdbx_seq_one_letter_code
_entity_poly.pdbx_strand_id
1 'polypeptide(L)'
;MTDFHINFRKIIFLVFFCFIESASATQGASLDELLTCESDRLTIRPLRIADYTAAKDIDELDKSYVTILDQEDETAEFIQSNLNASEQALKAQGKENLTEALLKLPRGMLYYGVHQKDEDKKLVGVILLSTMYSGYCDAEKIDKPFLSTDVKFHKDIQGRGYASEAYNELFKHWMQLKLIPSNESSSDECAFSGIHALIHLTNKASLKCFTMNCGFVIGKLFGHRVDVYYPRVVKPKNPGEFPPFGPETLDQEVRSLFEKYLKKDADV
;
A
#
# COMPACT_ATOMS: atom_id res chain seq x y z
N MET A 1 5.88 -57.14 39.35
CA MET A 1 4.94 -56.00 39.50
C MET A 1 5.73 -54.70 39.52
N THR A 2 6.50 -54.45 38.47
CA THR A 2 7.43 -53.32 38.32
C THR A 2 7.90 -53.37 36.88
N ASP A 3 7.28 -52.61 35.98
CA ASP A 3 7.84 -52.25 34.65
C ASP A 3 6.88 -51.35 33.85
N PHE A 4 5.63 -51.18 34.28
CA PHE A 4 4.68 -50.31 33.59
C PHE A 4 4.81 -48.81 33.92
N HIS A 5 5.54 -48.44 34.98
CA HIS A 5 5.63 -47.04 35.42
C HIS A 5 6.73 -46.20 34.73
N ILE A 6 7.69 -46.83 34.06
CA ILE A 6 8.82 -46.10 33.47
C ILE A 6 8.46 -45.50 32.09
N ASN A 7 7.52 -46.10 31.36
CA ASN A 7 7.11 -45.59 30.04
C ASN A 7 6.12 -44.43 30.10
N PHE A 8 5.29 -44.33 31.16
CA PHE A 8 4.32 -43.23 31.27
C PHE A 8 4.98 -41.88 31.60
N ARG A 9 6.04 -41.89 32.41
CA ARG A 9 6.80 -40.66 32.75
C ARG A 9 7.55 -40.08 31.55
N LYS A 10 8.05 -40.92 30.63
CA LYS A 10 8.75 -40.45 29.42
C LYS A 10 7.79 -39.85 28.38
N ILE A 11 6.58 -40.41 28.26
CA ILE A 11 5.55 -39.89 27.35
C ILE A 11 5.00 -38.54 27.86
N ILE A 12 4.81 -38.36 29.16
CA ILE A 12 4.39 -37.07 29.73
C ILE A 12 5.45 -35.98 29.52
N PHE A 13 6.74 -36.30 29.65
CA PHE A 13 7.82 -35.33 29.41
C PHE A 13 7.93 -34.93 27.93
N LEU A 14 7.67 -35.84 26.99
CA LEU A 14 7.70 -35.53 25.56
C LEU A 14 6.54 -34.63 25.14
N VAL A 15 5.34 -34.84 25.71
CA VAL A 15 4.18 -33.98 25.43
C VAL A 15 4.38 -32.59 26.05
N PHE A 16 4.93 -32.49 27.27
CA PHE A 16 5.19 -31.17 27.89
C PHE A 16 6.26 -30.35 27.15
N PHE A 17 7.30 -30.97 26.58
CA PHE A 17 8.30 -30.23 25.81
C PHE A 17 7.76 -29.69 24.47
N CYS A 18 6.85 -30.41 23.81
CA CYS A 18 6.18 -29.88 22.61
C CYS A 18 5.20 -28.73 22.93
N PHE A 19 4.62 -28.69 24.13
CA PHE A 19 3.74 -27.59 24.56
C PHE A 19 4.50 -26.36 25.09
N ILE A 20 5.71 -26.52 25.65
CA ILE A 20 6.50 -25.38 26.14
C ILE A 20 7.20 -24.63 24.99
N GLU A 21 7.66 -25.32 23.93
CA GLU A 21 8.15 -24.62 22.73
C GLU A 21 7.02 -23.90 21.97
N SER A 22 5.77 -24.37 22.12
CA SER A 22 4.59 -23.67 21.58
C SER A 22 4.12 -22.50 22.46
N ALA A 23 4.59 -22.40 23.71
CA ALA A 23 4.23 -21.33 24.65
C ALA A 23 5.18 -20.11 24.57
N SER A 24 6.26 -20.20 23.79
CA SER A 24 7.09 -19.03 23.42
C SER A 24 6.56 -18.28 22.19
N ALA A 25 5.42 -18.69 21.63
CA ALA A 25 4.83 -18.12 20.41
C ALA A 25 3.60 -17.23 20.68
N THR A 26 3.53 -16.58 21.84
CA THR A 26 2.49 -15.59 22.18
C THR A 26 3.05 -14.22 22.57
N GLN A 27 4.18 -13.82 21.99
CA GLN A 27 4.26 -12.43 21.53
C GLN A 27 3.66 -12.44 20.13
N GLY A 28 2.39 -12.06 20.01
CA GLY A 28 1.76 -11.93 18.70
C GLY A 28 2.62 -11.03 17.82
N ALA A 29 2.85 -11.43 16.55
CA ALA A 29 3.66 -10.64 15.62
C ALA A 29 3.29 -9.15 15.70
N SER A 30 4.30 -8.29 15.80
CA SER A 30 4.09 -6.84 15.87
C SER A 30 3.33 -6.34 14.63
N LEU A 31 2.71 -5.14 14.68
CA LEU A 31 2.09 -4.60 13.46
C LEU A 31 3.12 -4.37 12.35
N ASP A 32 4.37 -4.06 12.69
CA ASP A 32 5.47 -3.96 11.72
C ASP A 32 5.68 -5.26 10.94
N GLU A 33 5.71 -6.39 11.65
CA GLU A 33 5.81 -7.73 11.04
C GLU A 33 4.53 -8.10 10.28
N LEU A 34 3.37 -7.79 10.84
CA LEU A 34 2.08 -8.06 10.20
C LEU A 34 1.92 -7.30 8.88
N LEU A 35 2.44 -6.07 8.81
CA LEU A 35 2.36 -5.22 7.62
C LEU A 35 3.48 -5.49 6.61
N THR A 36 4.42 -6.37 6.94
CA THR A 36 5.48 -6.79 6.03
C THR A 36 4.98 -7.91 5.12
N CYS A 37 5.26 -7.81 3.82
CA CYS A 37 5.00 -8.85 2.84
C CYS A 37 6.17 -9.03 1.88
N GLU A 38 6.15 -10.15 1.16
CA GLU A 38 7.25 -10.53 0.29
C GLU A 38 6.74 -11.04 -1.05
N SER A 39 7.39 -10.59 -2.13
CA SER A 39 7.22 -11.14 -3.47
C SER A 39 8.44 -12.01 -3.85
N ASP A 40 8.52 -12.42 -5.11
CA ASP A 40 9.66 -13.19 -5.63
C ASP A 40 10.99 -12.45 -5.48
N ARG A 41 11.01 -11.13 -5.75
CA ARG A 41 12.25 -10.33 -5.78
C ARG A 41 12.32 -9.27 -4.69
N LEU A 42 11.22 -9.00 -3.98
CA LEU A 42 11.11 -7.85 -3.11
C LEU A 42 10.62 -8.22 -1.70
N THR A 43 11.09 -7.45 -0.73
CA THR A 43 10.48 -7.35 0.61
C THR A 43 9.87 -5.95 0.73
N ILE A 44 8.57 -5.90 1.02
CA ILE A 44 7.81 -4.65 1.21
C ILE A 44 7.46 -4.55 2.70
N ARG A 45 7.99 -3.54 3.37
CA ARG A 45 7.79 -3.33 4.81
C ARG A 45 7.63 -1.85 5.15
N PRO A 46 7.02 -1.49 6.30
CA PRO A 46 7.05 -0.12 6.77
C PRO A 46 8.48 0.46 6.79
N LEU A 47 8.63 1.73 6.39
CA LEU A 47 9.89 2.45 6.47
C LEU A 47 10.24 2.70 7.93
N ARG A 48 11.52 2.48 8.24
CA ARG A 48 12.11 2.72 9.56
C ARG A 48 12.97 3.97 9.51
N ILE A 49 13.28 4.54 10.67
CA ILE A 49 14.16 5.72 10.72
C ILE A 49 15.53 5.46 10.06
N ALA A 50 16.04 4.23 10.19
CA ALA A 50 17.31 3.82 9.58
C ALA A 50 17.28 3.85 8.03
N ASP A 51 16.09 3.78 7.42
CA ASP A 51 15.92 3.84 5.97
C ASP A 51 15.87 5.28 5.45
N TYR A 52 15.77 6.29 6.33
CA TYR A 52 15.47 7.69 5.96
C TYR A 52 16.46 8.24 4.93
N THR A 53 17.76 8.05 5.12
CA THR A 53 18.77 8.56 4.18
C THR A 53 18.59 7.96 2.79
N ALA A 54 18.44 6.63 2.69
CA ALA A 54 18.25 5.97 1.40
C ALA A 54 16.91 6.34 0.75
N ALA A 55 15.86 6.50 1.56
CA ALA A 55 14.54 6.91 1.08
C ALA A 55 14.55 8.36 0.57
N LYS A 56 15.29 9.25 1.25
CA LYS A 56 15.52 10.63 0.84
C LYS A 56 16.30 10.69 -0.47
N ASP A 57 17.35 9.87 -0.62
CA ASP A 57 18.10 9.79 -1.88
C ASP A 57 17.18 9.40 -3.04
N ILE A 58 16.28 8.42 -2.85
CA ILE A 58 15.28 8.05 -3.86
C ILE A 58 14.36 9.24 -4.20
N ASP A 59 13.95 10.01 -3.20
CA ASP A 59 13.03 11.13 -3.37
C ASP A 59 13.67 12.37 -4.04
N GLU A 60 14.97 12.59 -3.84
CA GLU A 60 15.68 13.72 -4.43
C GLU A 60 16.10 13.49 -5.89
N LEU A 61 16.15 12.23 -6.35
CA LEU A 61 16.60 11.89 -7.72
C LEU A 61 15.74 12.48 -8.85
N ASP A 62 14.44 12.65 -8.62
CA ASP A 62 13.51 13.20 -9.62
C ASP A 62 12.26 13.81 -8.97
N LYS A 63 12.15 15.13 -8.97
CA LYS A 63 11.01 15.88 -8.41
C LYS A 63 9.92 16.21 -9.45
N SER A 64 9.99 15.64 -10.67
CA SER A 64 9.14 16.07 -11.79
C SER A 64 7.65 15.74 -11.61
N TYR A 65 7.32 14.70 -10.84
CA TYR A 65 5.93 14.21 -10.71
C TYR A 65 5.44 14.07 -9.27
N VAL A 66 6.30 13.58 -8.38
CA VAL A 66 5.93 13.37 -6.97
C VAL A 66 7.16 13.55 -6.08
N THR A 67 6.92 14.14 -4.93
CA THR A 67 7.85 14.22 -3.81
C THR A 67 7.14 13.58 -2.62
N ILE A 68 7.70 12.50 -2.08
CA ILE A 68 7.04 11.68 -1.07
C ILE A 68 7.43 12.10 0.35
N LEU A 69 8.71 12.37 0.59
CA LEU A 69 9.24 12.69 1.90
C LEU A 69 9.37 14.20 2.07
N ASP A 70 9.86 14.91 1.06
CA ASP A 70 10.13 16.35 1.10
C ASP A 70 8.88 17.16 0.65
N GLN A 71 7.75 16.98 1.34
CA GLN A 71 6.55 17.79 1.08
C GLN A 71 6.85 19.27 1.41
N GLU A 72 6.34 20.20 0.58
CA GLU A 72 6.56 21.64 0.76
C GLU A 72 6.25 22.05 2.21
N ASP A 73 7.17 22.82 2.81
CA ASP A 73 7.16 23.32 4.20
C ASP A 73 7.57 22.34 5.33
N GLU A 74 7.97 21.09 5.02
CA GLU A 74 8.45 20.14 6.05
C GLU A 74 9.97 20.11 6.19
N THR A 75 10.47 20.21 7.44
CA THR A 75 11.90 20.06 7.72
C THR A 75 12.31 18.58 7.73
N ALA A 76 13.58 18.29 7.45
CA ALA A 76 14.14 16.95 7.59
C ALA A 76 13.91 16.34 8.99
N GLU A 77 13.96 17.18 10.03
CA GLU A 77 13.70 16.81 11.42
C GLU A 77 12.25 16.39 11.63
N PHE A 78 11.30 17.09 10.99
CA PHE A 78 9.88 16.77 11.06
C PHE A 78 9.58 15.40 10.44
N ILE A 79 10.12 15.12 9.25
CA ILE A 79 9.93 13.84 8.56
C ILE A 79 10.51 12.68 9.38
N GLN A 80 11.73 12.86 9.90
CA GLN A 80 12.39 11.87 10.77
C GLN A 80 11.60 11.63 12.06
N SER A 81 11.05 12.69 12.66
CA SER A 81 10.17 12.58 13.82
C SER A 81 8.91 11.76 13.50
N ASN A 82 8.27 12.01 12.36
CA ASN A 82 7.10 11.25 11.91
C ASN A 82 7.41 9.77 11.66
N LEU A 83 8.54 9.46 11.02
CA LEU A 83 8.98 8.08 10.81
C LEU A 83 9.24 7.36 12.14
N ASN A 84 9.95 8.01 13.06
CA ASN A 84 10.22 7.46 14.39
C ASN A 84 8.93 7.25 15.20
N ALA A 85 8.00 8.21 15.18
CA ALA A 85 6.71 8.08 15.85
C ALA A 85 5.86 6.96 15.24
N SER A 86 5.86 6.81 13.91
CA SER A 86 5.18 5.72 13.21
C SER A 86 5.79 4.37 13.57
N GLU A 87 7.12 4.25 13.56
CA GLU A 87 7.83 3.03 13.94
C GLU A 87 7.52 2.61 15.38
N GLN A 88 7.49 3.57 16.31
CA GLN A 88 7.10 3.31 17.70
C GLN A 88 5.64 2.87 17.81
N ALA A 89 4.72 3.52 17.10
CA ALA A 89 3.30 3.18 17.10
C ALA A 89 3.07 1.75 16.57
N LEU A 90 3.76 1.35 15.50
CA LEU A 90 3.65 0.01 14.92
C LEU A 90 4.25 -1.08 15.82
N LYS A 91 5.30 -0.77 16.60
CA LYS A 91 5.89 -1.70 17.58
C LYS A 91 5.07 -1.85 18.86
N ALA A 92 4.41 -0.77 19.30
CA ALA A 92 3.70 -0.74 20.57
C ALA A 92 2.30 -1.37 20.52
N GLN A 93 1.67 -1.44 19.35
CA GLN A 93 0.30 -1.90 19.21
C GLN A 93 0.22 -3.40 18.89
N GLY A 94 -0.71 -4.08 19.57
CA GLY A 94 -1.09 -5.45 19.25
C GLY A 94 -2.01 -5.53 18.02
N LYS A 95 -2.18 -6.73 17.47
CA LYS A 95 -2.97 -6.99 16.25
C LYS A 95 -4.46 -6.67 16.37
N GLU A 96 -4.96 -6.44 17.58
CA GLU A 96 -6.39 -6.46 17.89
C GLU A 96 -7.17 -5.27 17.30
N ASN A 97 -6.50 -4.21 16.81
CA ASN A 97 -7.18 -3.15 16.06
C ASN A 97 -6.30 -2.48 14.98
N LEU A 98 -5.88 -3.26 13.98
CA LEU A 98 -5.02 -2.80 12.87
C LEU A 98 -5.56 -1.53 12.17
N THR A 99 -6.87 -1.42 11.95
CA THR A 99 -7.49 -0.24 11.34
C THR A 99 -7.30 1.01 12.19
N GLU A 100 -7.58 0.92 13.49
CA GLU A 100 -7.42 2.04 14.43
C GLU A 100 -5.95 2.44 14.53
N ALA A 101 -5.03 1.47 14.47
CA ALA A 101 -3.60 1.71 14.44
C ALA A 101 -3.18 2.59 13.25
N LEU A 102 -3.65 2.24 12.05
CA LEU A 102 -3.35 2.96 10.82
C LEU A 102 -3.94 4.37 10.81
N LEU A 103 -5.17 4.54 11.33
CA LEU A 103 -5.82 5.86 11.42
C LEU A 103 -5.14 6.80 12.43
N LYS A 104 -4.44 6.25 13.43
CA LYS A 104 -3.71 7.01 14.46
C LYS A 104 -2.26 7.33 14.08
N LEU A 105 -1.77 6.87 12.93
CA LEU A 105 -0.44 7.23 12.47
C LEU A 105 -0.30 8.76 12.34
N PRO A 106 0.89 9.32 12.61
CA PRO A 106 1.16 10.73 12.36
C PRO A 106 0.71 11.13 10.95
N ARG A 107 -0.14 12.17 10.87
CA ARG A 107 -0.73 12.67 9.61
C ARG A 107 -1.57 11.63 8.83
N GLY A 108 -1.93 10.51 9.44
CA GLY A 108 -2.62 9.41 8.75
C GLY A 108 -1.81 8.83 7.59
N MET A 109 -0.47 8.89 7.69
CA MET A 109 0.46 8.46 6.65
C MET A 109 1.20 7.20 7.06
N LEU A 110 1.27 6.23 6.16
CA LEU A 110 2.09 5.04 6.27
C LEU A 110 3.07 5.00 5.10
N TYR A 111 4.35 5.00 5.44
CA TYR A 111 5.45 4.90 4.48
C TYR A 111 5.93 3.45 4.41
N TYR A 112 6.03 2.92 3.20
CA TYR A 112 6.57 1.60 2.89
C TYR A 112 7.88 1.72 2.13
N GLY A 113 8.85 0.90 2.50
CA GLY A 113 10.09 0.70 1.79
C GLY A 113 10.03 -0.59 0.98
N VAL A 114 10.40 -0.50 -0.30
CA VAL A 114 10.54 -1.64 -1.20
C VAL A 114 12.01 -2.01 -1.31
N HIS A 115 12.36 -3.19 -0.82
CA HIS A 115 13.73 -3.68 -0.72
C HIS A 115 13.93 -4.85 -1.68
N GLN A 116 15.06 -4.90 -2.37
CA GLN A 116 15.44 -6.12 -3.12
C GLN A 116 15.80 -7.24 -2.15
N LYS A 117 15.50 -8.49 -2.51
CA LYS A 117 15.88 -9.68 -1.72
C LYS A 117 17.35 -10.10 -1.86
N ASP A 118 18.11 -9.45 -2.74
CA ASP A 118 19.55 -9.71 -2.92
C ASP A 118 20.33 -9.45 -1.61
N GLU A 119 21.59 -9.93 -1.52
CA GLU A 119 22.41 -9.94 -0.29
C GLU A 119 22.44 -8.57 0.43
N ASP A 120 22.42 -7.47 -0.31
CA ASP A 120 22.51 -6.11 0.22
C ASP A 120 21.17 -5.55 0.77
N LYS A 121 20.05 -6.27 0.58
CA LYS A 121 18.70 -5.83 0.97
C LYS A 121 18.39 -4.37 0.63
N LYS A 122 18.88 -3.92 -0.52
CA LYS A 122 18.90 -2.50 -0.90
C LYS A 122 17.48 -1.94 -1.00
N LEU A 123 17.24 -0.79 -0.36
CA LEU A 123 16.02 0.00 -0.59
C LEU A 123 16.05 0.56 -2.02
N VAL A 124 15.02 0.24 -2.80
CA VAL A 124 14.92 0.64 -4.19
C VAL A 124 13.66 1.42 -4.53
N GLY A 125 12.68 1.45 -3.62
CA GLY A 125 11.49 2.26 -3.79
C GLY A 125 10.81 2.63 -2.49
N VAL A 126 9.97 3.64 -2.57
CA VAL A 126 9.16 4.17 -1.48
C VAL A 126 7.72 4.25 -1.94
N ILE A 127 6.79 3.75 -1.13
CA ILE A 127 5.34 3.86 -1.34
C ILE A 127 4.77 4.62 -0.14
N LEU A 128 4.00 5.67 -0.39
CA LEU A 128 3.19 6.35 0.62
C LEU A 128 1.75 5.90 0.47
N LEU A 129 1.12 5.63 1.61
CA LEU A 129 -0.32 5.41 1.74
C LEU A 129 -0.85 6.42 2.75
N SER A 130 -1.88 7.18 2.36
CA SER A 130 -2.45 8.22 3.20
C SER A 130 -3.97 8.13 3.27
N THR A 131 -4.48 8.32 4.48
CA THR A 131 -5.92 8.48 4.74
C THR A 131 -6.40 9.90 4.42
N MET A 132 -5.48 10.83 4.15
CA MET A 132 -5.78 12.21 3.78
C MET A 132 -6.11 12.31 2.29
N TYR A 133 -7.24 11.73 1.90
CA TYR A 133 -7.86 12.05 0.63
C TYR A 133 -8.84 13.21 0.81
N SER A 134 -8.44 14.42 0.40
CA SER A 134 -9.26 15.64 0.44
C SER A 134 -10.02 15.92 -0.87
N GLY A 135 -9.93 15.02 -1.85
CA GLY A 135 -10.43 15.23 -3.21
C GLY A 135 -11.89 14.82 -3.42
N TYR A 136 -12.86 15.57 -2.87
CA TYR A 136 -14.23 15.60 -3.40
C TYR A 136 -14.93 14.23 -3.59
N CYS A 137 -14.79 13.32 -2.65
CA CYS A 137 -15.94 12.46 -2.36
C CYS A 137 -16.81 13.28 -1.42
N ASP A 138 -18.05 13.59 -1.82
CA ASP A 138 -19.04 14.13 -0.86
C ASP A 138 -18.91 13.25 0.39
N ALA A 139 -18.39 13.79 1.49
CA ALA A 139 -18.19 13.03 2.72
C ALA A 139 -19.52 12.44 3.23
N GLU A 140 -20.64 12.96 2.71
CA GLU A 140 -22.01 12.49 2.90
C GLU A 140 -22.41 11.28 2.04
N LYS A 141 -21.61 10.86 1.05
CA LYS A 141 -21.95 9.80 0.08
C LYS A 141 -21.02 8.58 0.10
N ILE A 142 -19.89 8.64 0.80
CA ILE A 142 -18.97 7.51 0.92
C ILE A 142 -18.80 7.16 2.40
N ASP A 143 -19.37 6.03 2.80
CA ASP A 143 -19.33 5.54 4.18
C ASP A 143 -17.92 5.11 4.64
N LYS A 144 -16.99 4.86 3.70
CA LYS A 144 -15.60 4.44 3.99
C LYS A 144 -14.55 5.06 3.05
N PRO A 145 -13.46 5.64 3.58
CA PRO A 145 -12.46 6.33 2.75
C PRO A 145 -11.67 5.38 1.84
N PHE A 146 -11.19 5.91 0.73
CA PHE A 146 -10.09 5.33 -0.05
C PHE A 146 -8.75 5.80 0.53
N LEU A 147 -7.71 4.96 0.41
CA LEU A 147 -6.35 5.35 0.73
C LEU A 147 -5.66 5.91 -0.51
N SER A 148 -5.19 7.15 -0.43
CA SER A 148 -4.35 7.73 -1.49
C SER A 148 -2.99 7.06 -1.50
N THR A 149 -2.44 6.80 -2.67
CA THR A 149 -1.07 6.27 -2.82
C THR A 149 -0.20 7.11 -3.73
N ASP A 150 1.05 7.30 -3.29
CA ASP A 150 2.15 7.82 -4.08
C ASP A 150 3.30 6.82 -4.08
N VAL A 151 4.09 6.81 -5.15
CA VAL A 151 5.17 5.83 -5.31
C VAL A 151 6.34 6.37 -6.10
N LYS A 152 7.53 5.96 -5.69
CA LYS A 152 8.78 6.33 -6.35
C LYS A 152 9.80 5.21 -6.25
N PHE A 153 10.57 5.03 -7.31
CA PHE A 153 11.64 4.05 -7.39
C PHE A 153 12.92 4.69 -7.88
N HIS A 154 14.05 4.19 -7.39
CA HIS A 154 15.37 4.63 -7.79
C HIS A 154 15.53 4.53 -9.32
N LYS A 155 16.05 5.58 -9.98
CA LYS A 155 16.11 5.66 -11.45
C LYS A 155 16.72 4.42 -12.12
N ASP A 156 17.78 3.86 -11.54
CA ASP A 156 18.53 2.72 -12.10
C ASP A 156 17.74 1.41 -12.17
N ILE A 157 16.62 1.31 -11.45
CA ILE A 157 15.77 0.12 -11.42
C ILE A 157 14.40 0.34 -12.10
N GLN A 158 14.11 1.56 -12.55
CA GLN A 158 12.87 1.85 -13.25
C GLN A 158 12.75 1.01 -14.53
N GLY A 159 11.52 0.66 -14.91
CA GLY A 159 11.26 -0.19 -16.08
C GLY A 159 11.45 -1.70 -15.86
N ARG A 160 11.91 -2.16 -14.68
CA ARG A 160 12.12 -3.58 -14.36
C ARG A 160 10.90 -4.31 -13.77
N GLY A 161 9.75 -3.63 -13.71
CA GLY A 161 8.50 -4.17 -13.18
C GLY A 161 8.39 -4.21 -11.64
N TYR A 162 9.35 -3.66 -10.91
CA TYR A 162 9.32 -3.68 -9.43
C TYR A 162 8.14 -2.91 -8.82
N ALA A 163 7.70 -1.82 -9.46
CA ALA A 163 6.52 -1.08 -9.01
C ALA A 163 5.24 -1.93 -9.03
N SER A 164 4.99 -2.60 -10.15
CA SER A 164 3.83 -3.48 -10.28
C SER A 164 3.91 -4.70 -9.38
N GLU A 165 5.11 -5.29 -9.23
CA GLU A 165 5.31 -6.42 -8.32
C GLU A 165 5.04 -6.02 -6.85
N ALA A 166 5.58 -4.88 -6.42
CA ALA A 166 5.39 -4.37 -5.06
C ALA A 166 3.90 -4.10 -4.78
N TYR A 167 3.18 -3.42 -5.69
CA TYR A 167 1.76 -3.15 -5.49
C TYR A 167 0.90 -4.42 -5.50
N ASN A 168 1.15 -5.34 -6.43
CA ASN A 168 0.36 -6.57 -6.53
C ASN A 168 0.50 -7.40 -5.24
N GLU A 169 1.71 -7.54 -4.70
CA GLU A 169 1.90 -8.26 -3.45
C GLU A 169 1.36 -7.49 -2.25
N LEU A 170 1.59 -6.18 -2.18
CA LEU A 170 1.09 -5.34 -1.08
C LEU A 170 -0.45 -5.37 -1.00
N PHE A 171 -1.14 -5.26 -2.13
CA PHE A 171 -2.59 -5.26 -2.17
C PHE A 171 -3.17 -6.65 -1.90
N LYS A 172 -2.54 -7.71 -2.41
CA LYS A 172 -2.88 -9.08 -2.03
C LYS A 172 -2.77 -9.30 -0.53
N HIS A 173 -1.68 -8.84 0.08
CA HIS A 173 -1.47 -8.89 1.52
C HIS A 173 -2.54 -8.09 2.28
N TRP A 174 -2.84 -6.88 1.84
CA TRP A 174 -3.85 -6.02 2.45
C TRP A 174 -5.27 -6.58 2.34
N MET A 175 -5.60 -7.28 1.24
CA MET A 175 -6.86 -8.02 1.12
C MET A 175 -6.94 -9.16 2.14
N GLN A 176 -5.85 -9.91 2.37
CA GLN A 176 -5.80 -10.97 3.38
C GLN A 176 -5.99 -10.43 4.80
N LEU A 177 -5.45 -9.23 5.07
CA LEU A 177 -5.65 -8.51 6.33
C LEU A 177 -7.01 -7.82 6.44
N LYS A 178 -7.87 -7.91 5.41
CA LYS A 178 -9.15 -7.20 5.30
C LYS A 178 -9.01 -5.67 5.45
N LEU A 179 -7.87 -5.10 5.07
CA LEU A 179 -7.69 -3.64 5.02
C LEU A 179 -8.43 -3.04 3.83
N ILE A 180 -8.33 -3.70 2.67
CA ILE A 180 -9.06 -3.34 1.46
C ILE A 180 -9.91 -4.54 0.98
N PRO A 181 -10.96 -4.30 0.18
CA PRO A 181 -11.88 -5.36 -0.23
C PRO A 181 -11.21 -6.36 -1.19
N SER A 182 -11.73 -7.59 -1.20
CA SER A 182 -11.35 -8.63 -2.17
C SER A 182 -12.57 -8.98 -3.03
N ASN A 183 -12.41 -9.88 -4.00
CA ASN A 183 -13.56 -10.39 -4.76
C ASN A 183 -14.55 -11.20 -3.90
N GLU A 184 -14.11 -11.69 -2.74
CA GLU A 184 -14.89 -12.52 -1.81
C GLU A 184 -15.40 -11.73 -0.59
N SER A 185 -14.85 -10.54 -0.33
CA SER A 185 -15.15 -9.72 0.85
C SER A 185 -15.86 -8.44 0.44
N SER A 186 -16.97 -8.13 1.10
CA SER A 186 -17.67 -6.85 0.87
C SER A 186 -16.86 -5.65 1.39
N SER A 187 -17.10 -4.45 0.85
CA SER A 187 -16.54 -3.20 1.40
C SER A 187 -16.83 -3.02 2.89
N ASP A 188 -17.95 -3.57 3.34
CA ASP A 188 -18.48 -3.36 4.70
C ASP A 188 -17.66 -4.12 5.75
N GLU A 189 -16.92 -5.14 5.34
CA GLU A 189 -16.01 -5.91 6.20
C GLU A 189 -14.59 -5.34 6.26
N CYS A 190 -14.26 -4.36 5.40
CA CYS A 190 -12.90 -3.82 5.28
C CYS A 190 -12.74 -2.44 5.93
N ALA A 191 -11.50 -2.10 6.28
CA ALA A 191 -11.17 -0.79 6.84
C ALA A 191 -11.38 0.36 5.84
N PHE A 192 -11.01 0.11 4.59
CA PHE A 192 -11.02 1.08 3.51
C PHE A 192 -11.82 0.55 2.33
N SER A 193 -12.36 1.46 1.50
CA SER A 193 -13.04 1.09 0.25
C SER A 193 -12.07 0.61 -0.83
N GLY A 194 -10.79 0.95 -0.69
CA GLY A 194 -9.73 0.62 -1.63
C GLY A 194 -8.58 1.63 -1.58
N ILE A 195 -7.85 1.67 -2.67
CA ILE A 195 -6.70 2.52 -2.97
C ILE A 195 -7.07 3.45 -4.11
N HIS A 196 -6.61 4.68 -4.02
CA HIS A 196 -6.75 5.73 -5.02
C HIS A 196 -5.37 6.28 -5.36
N ALA A 197 -5.17 6.71 -6.61
CA ALA A 197 -4.02 7.52 -7.00
C ALA A 197 -4.42 8.59 -8.02
N LEU A 198 -3.73 9.72 -7.99
CA LEU A 198 -3.89 10.83 -8.93
C LEU A 198 -2.63 10.96 -9.79
N ILE A 199 -2.71 10.63 -11.07
CA ILE A 199 -1.55 10.49 -11.96
C ILE A 199 -1.54 11.59 -13.02
N HIS A 200 -0.44 12.33 -13.16
CA HIS A 200 -0.28 13.26 -14.27
C HIS A 200 -0.24 12.52 -15.62
N LEU A 201 -1.00 12.96 -16.62
CA LEU A 201 -1.17 12.26 -17.91
C LEU A 201 0.13 12.16 -18.72
N THR A 202 1.09 13.07 -18.49
CA THR A 202 2.42 12.98 -19.09
C THR A 202 3.30 11.91 -18.42
N ASN A 203 2.98 11.47 -17.19
CA ASN A 203 3.63 10.35 -16.52
C ASN A 203 3.07 9.02 -17.05
N LYS A 204 3.38 8.74 -18.32
CA LYS A 204 2.93 7.55 -19.04
C LYS A 204 3.39 6.25 -18.38
N ALA A 205 4.54 6.28 -17.69
CA ALA A 205 5.10 5.13 -16.99
C ALA A 205 4.22 4.72 -15.80
N SER A 206 3.88 5.68 -14.92
CA SER A 206 2.97 5.43 -13.80
C SER A 206 1.58 5.06 -14.30
N LEU A 207 1.03 5.78 -15.29
CA LEU A 207 -0.29 5.46 -15.83
C LEU A 207 -0.35 4.02 -16.37
N LYS A 208 0.66 3.60 -17.14
CA LYS A 208 0.77 2.21 -17.63
C LYS A 208 0.93 1.22 -16.48
N CYS A 209 1.77 1.52 -15.49
CA CYS A 209 1.98 0.62 -14.35
C CYS A 209 0.65 0.37 -13.62
N PHE A 210 -0.07 1.44 -13.25
CA PHE A 210 -1.30 1.34 -12.47
C PHE A 210 -2.41 0.65 -13.27
N THR A 211 -2.69 1.12 -14.48
CA THR A 211 -3.85 0.63 -15.27
C THR A 211 -3.64 -0.74 -15.88
N MET A 212 -2.42 -1.02 -16.39
CA MET A 212 -2.17 -2.26 -17.13
C MET A 212 -1.57 -3.38 -16.28
N ASN A 213 -0.77 -3.05 -15.27
CA ASN A 213 0.02 -4.05 -14.54
C ASN A 213 -0.44 -4.25 -13.09
N CYS A 214 -1.15 -3.27 -12.52
CA CYS A 214 -1.67 -3.32 -11.14
C CYS A 214 -3.21 -3.44 -11.09
N GLY A 215 -3.90 -3.43 -12.23
CA GLY A 215 -5.35 -3.59 -12.30
C GLY A 215 -6.18 -2.41 -11.78
N PHE A 216 -5.59 -1.20 -11.68
CA PHE A 216 -6.37 -0.01 -11.37
C PHE A 216 -7.30 0.35 -12.52
N VAL A 217 -8.49 0.83 -12.17
CA VAL A 217 -9.46 1.33 -13.15
C VAL A 217 -9.44 2.86 -13.14
N ILE A 218 -9.46 3.45 -14.33
CA ILE A 218 -9.61 4.90 -14.49
C ILE A 218 -11.00 5.31 -14.01
N GLY A 219 -11.07 6.27 -13.10
CA GLY A 219 -12.35 6.82 -12.64
C GLY A 219 -12.64 8.20 -13.20
N LYS A 220 -11.81 9.21 -12.90
CA LYS A 220 -12.11 10.62 -13.21
C LYS A 220 -10.89 11.38 -13.71
N LEU A 221 -11.09 12.47 -14.43
CA LEU A 221 -10.03 13.24 -15.08
C LEU A 221 -10.02 14.70 -14.60
N PHE A 222 -8.94 15.16 -13.99
CA PHE A 222 -8.80 16.50 -13.44
C PHE A 222 -7.73 17.29 -14.21
N GLY A 223 -8.16 18.03 -15.23
CA GLY A 223 -7.24 18.77 -16.10
C GLY A 223 -6.18 17.84 -16.70
N HIS A 224 -4.93 17.97 -16.28
CA HIS A 224 -3.82 17.13 -16.73
C HIS A 224 -3.56 15.88 -15.88
N ARG A 225 -4.44 15.54 -14.94
CA ARG A 225 -4.27 14.40 -14.03
C ARG A 225 -5.46 13.46 -14.12
N VAL A 226 -5.25 12.17 -13.91
CA VAL A 226 -6.30 11.15 -13.91
C VAL A 226 -6.33 10.44 -12.56
N ASP A 227 -7.53 10.31 -12.02
CA ASP A 227 -7.83 9.48 -10.86
C ASP A 227 -7.99 8.03 -11.29
N VAL A 228 -7.32 7.15 -10.55
CA VAL A 228 -7.41 5.70 -10.71
C VAL A 228 -7.71 5.04 -9.36
N TYR A 229 -8.44 3.93 -9.39
CA TYR A 229 -8.94 3.24 -8.18
C TYR A 229 -8.69 1.73 -8.20
N TYR A 230 -8.44 1.13 -7.03
CA TYR A 230 -8.23 -0.32 -6.85
C TYR A 230 -8.69 -0.81 -5.45
N PRO A 231 -9.45 -1.91 -5.30
CA PRO A 231 -10.33 -2.45 -6.32
C PRO A 231 -11.49 -1.47 -6.57
N ARG A 232 -12.09 -1.50 -7.75
CA ARG A 232 -13.28 -0.68 -8.02
C ARG A 232 -14.49 -1.31 -7.35
N VAL A 233 -14.74 -0.95 -6.08
CA VAL A 233 -15.91 -1.46 -5.35
C VAL A 233 -17.17 -0.64 -5.63
N VAL A 234 -17.01 0.62 -6.06
CA VAL A 234 -18.14 1.47 -6.42
C VAL A 234 -18.56 1.15 -7.86
N LYS A 235 -19.63 0.34 -8.00
CA LYS A 235 -20.48 0.42 -9.19
C LYS A 235 -21.22 1.77 -9.11
N PRO A 236 -21.14 2.63 -10.13
CA PRO A 236 -21.97 3.83 -10.17
C PRO A 236 -23.43 3.41 -9.98
N LYS A 237 -24.14 3.96 -9.00
CA LYS A 237 -25.59 3.73 -8.88
C LYS A 237 -26.30 4.36 -10.08
N ASN A 238 -25.70 5.41 -10.66
CA ASN A 238 -26.11 6.01 -11.92
C ASN A 238 -24.91 6.11 -12.91
N PRO A 239 -25.10 5.83 -14.21
CA PRO A 239 -24.07 6.04 -15.24
C PRO A 239 -23.49 7.47 -15.30
N GLY A 240 -24.17 8.45 -14.69
CA GLY A 240 -23.73 9.85 -14.59
C GLY A 240 -23.22 10.29 -13.21
N GLU A 241 -23.10 9.39 -12.21
CA GLU A 241 -22.53 9.73 -10.88
C GLU A 241 -21.01 9.94 -10.95
N PHE A 242 -20.36 9.28 -11.90
CA PHE A 242 -19.02 9.61 -12.34
C PHE A 242 -19.18 10.21 -13.73
N PRO A 243 -19.58 11.49 -13.87
CA PRO A 243 -19.54 12.09 -15.18
C PRO A 243 -18.08 11.99 -15.62
N PRO A 244 -17.74 11.30 -16.73
CA PRO A 244 -16.47 11.59 -17.35
C PRO A 244 -16.49 13.10 -17.52
N PHE A 245 -15.48 13.81 -17.01
CA PHE A 245 -15.27 15.15 -17.53
C PHE A 245 -15.24 14.96 -19.03
N GLY A 246 -16.24 15.53 -19.70
CA GLY A 246 -16.47 15.25 -21.10
C GLY A 246 -15.17 15.51 -21.83
N PRO A 247 -14.74 14.65 -22.75
CA PRO A 247 -13.48 14.82 -23.46
C PRO A 247 -13.38 16.19 -24.16
N GLU A 248 -14.50 16.90 -24.34
CA GLU A 248 -14.63 18.31 -24.70
C GLU A 248 -14.02 19.34 -23.74
N THR A 249 -13.80 19.04 -22.45
CA THR A 249 -13.15 19.98 -21.50
C THR A 249 -11.63 19.86 -21.46
N LEU A 250 -11.06 18.94 -22.24
CA LEU A 250 -9.63 18.69 -22.30
C LEU A 250 -9.01 19.44 -23.47
N ASP A 251 -7.76 19.87 -23.28
CA ASP A 251 -6.90 20.19 -24.40
C ASP A 251 -6.86 19.02 -25.39
N GLN A 252 -6.84 19.32 -26.69
CA GLN A 252 -6.93 18.35 -27.77
C GLN A 252 -5.81 17.29 -27.73
N GLU A 253 -4.61 17.65 -27.27
CA GLU A 253 -3.50 16.71 -27.12
C GLU A 253 -3.73 15.73 -25.96
N VAL A 254 -4.29 16.24 -24.87
CA VAL A 254 -4.61 15.48 -23.65
C VAL A 254 -5.76 14.49 -23.91
N ARG A 255 -6.77 14.95 -24.66
CA ARG A 255 -7.91 14.14 -25.10
C ARG A 255 -7.48 12.92 -25.91
N SER A 256 -6.62 13.11 -26.90
CA SER A 256 -6.11 12.02 -27.76
C SER A 256 -5.32 10.98 -26.96
N LEU A 257 -4.53 11.43 -25.98
CA LEU A 257 -3.82 10.54 -25.05
C LEU A 257 -4.79 9.74 -24.18
N PHE A 258 -5.78 10.39 -23.57
CA PHE A 258 -6.76 9.76 -22.69
C PHE A 258 -7.64 8.74 -23.44
N GLU A 259 -8.17 9.08 -24.61
CA GLU A 259 -8.96 8.18 -25.46
C GLU A 259 -8.17 6.93 -25.89
N LYS A 260 -6.86 7.05 -26.13
CA LYS A 260 -6.00 5.91 -26.45
C LYS A 260 -5.88 4.93 -25.29
N TYR A 261 -5.91 5.40 -24.04
CA TYR A 261 -5.89 4.53 -22.87
C TYR A 261 -7.25 3.85 -22.66
N LEU A 262 -8.36 4.58 -22.83
CA LEU A 262 -9.72 4.00 -22.70
C LEU A 262 -10.07 2.95 -23.76
N LYS A 263 -9.59 3.12 -25.01
CA LYS A 263 -9.89 2.16 -26.10
C LYS A 263 -9.31 0.76 -25.87
N LYS A 264 -8.29 0.62 -25.01
CA LYS A 264 -7.66 -0.67 -24.77
C LYS A 264 -8.48 -1.59 -23.84
N ASP A 265 -9.38 -1.02 -23.03
CA ASP A 265 -10.33 -1.77 -22.20
C ASP A 265 -11.51 -2.34 -23.02
N ALA A 266 -11.68 -1.92 -24.29
CA ALA A 266 -12.76 -2.42 -25.15
C ALA A 266 -12.42 -3.73 -25.87
N ASP A 267 -11.15 -4.16 -25.85
CA ASP A 267 -10.64 -5.34 -26.56
C ASP A 267 -10.23 -6.50 -25.61
N VAL A 268 -10.68 -6.48 -24.34
CA VAL A 268 -10.49 -7.57 -23.34
C VAL A 268 -11.85 -8.13 -22.90
#